data_AF-A0A7R7VIJ8-F1
#
_entry.id   AF-A0A7R7VIJ8-F1
#
_cell.length_a   1.000
_cell.length_b   1.000
_cell.length_c   1.000
_cell.angle_alpha   90.00
_cell.angle_beta   90.00
_cell.angle_gamma   90.00
#
_symmetry.space_group_name_H-M   'P 1'
#
loop_
_entity.id
_entity.type
_entity.pdbx_description
1 polymer ?
#
loop_
_entity_poly.entity_id
_entity_poly.type
_entity_poly.pdbx_seq_one_letter_code
_entity_poly.pdbx_strand_id
1 'polypeptide(L)'
;MNITYYPVTTPFSAHASSFARLCQSAMFIGRASACRSSSQTALMHQIGAVTSLTEDLCTFSSILADEMTSSTLDRYLRLLAPQCLTWSALFLLLDNYCCPEKFSDEPGYMPSAGTKGPDELATQTQAMLVVRNISDQAHEKTKEVMDIISSQPSIDHVGSISPFSLDALYCSMVTFQWIYRECGDEIAHVRLTAIEACMRRLSERWRLAFEYLALGEVYRNVGNI
;
A
#
# COMPACT_ATOMS: atom_id res chain seq x y z
N MET A 1 -15.12 -8.14 21.49
CA MET A 1 -14.30 -9.29 21.07
C MET A 1 -12.86 -8.82 21.13
N ASN A 2 -12.05 -9.27 22.11
CA ASN A 2 -10.66 -8.83 22.25
C ASN A 2 -9.79 -9.62 21.26
N ILE A 3 -9.24 -8.93 20.26
CA ILE A 3 -8.26 -9.50 19.34
C ILE A 3 -6.89 -9.34 20.00
N THR A 4 -6.26 -10.46 20.36
CA THR A 4 -4.89 -10.49 20.88
C THR A 4 -3.93 -10.39 19.71
N TYR A 5 -3.12 -9.33 19.65
CA TYR A 5 -2.12 -9.13 18.60
C TYR A 5 -0.78 -9.72 19.02
N TYR A 6 -0.23 -10.63 18.22
CA TYR A 6 1.08 -11.22 18.47
C TYR A 6 2.17 -10.41 17.74
N PRO A 7 3.32 -10.16 18.37
CA PRO A 7 4.48 -9.58 17.67
C PRO A 7 4.95 -10.55 16.58
N VAL A 8 5.57 -10.03 15.52
CA VAL A 8 6.27 -10.88 14.55
C VAL A 8 7.46 -11.49 15.28
N THR A 9 7.34 -12.76 15.70
CA THR A 9 8.31 -13.41 16.59
C THR A 9 9.52 -13.96 15.85
N THR A 10 9.47 -14.06 14.52
CA THR A 10 10.60 -14.50 13.70
C THR A 10 11.46 -13.28 13.34
N PRO A 11 12.77 -13.29 13.64
CA PRO A 11 13.67 -12.22 13.24
C PRO A 11 13.59 -11.98 11.73
N PHE A 12 13.53 -10.74 11.28
CA PHE A 12 13.43 -10.44 9.86
C PHE A 12 14.63 -10.97 9.04
N SER A 13 15.79 -11.14 9.71
CA SER A 13 17.04 -11.67 9.15
C SER A 13 17.09 -13.20 8.99
N ALA A 14 16.10 -13.94 9.51
CA ALA A 14 16.07 -15.39 9.33
C ALA A 14 15.59 -15.75 7.92
N HIS A 15 16.23 -16.75 7.29
CA HIS A 15 15.77 -17.26 5.99
C HIS A 15 14.36 -17.85 6.14
N ALA A 16 13.39 -17.28 5.45
CA ALA A 16 11.99 -17.64 5.57
C ALA A 16 11.42 -18.10 4.22
N SER A 17 10.40 -18.95 4.26
CA SER A 17 9.63 -19.30 3.06
C SER A 17 8.72 -18.14 2.64
N SER A 18 8.32 -18.09 1.36
CA SER A 18 7.38 -17.06 0.88
C SER A 18 6.05 -17.08 1.65
N PHE A 19 5.61 -18.26 2.10
CA PHE A 19 4.43 -18.38 2.96
C PHE A 19 4.65 -17.75 4.35
N ALA A 20 5.80 -17.97 4.97
CA ALA A 20 6.13 -17.33 6.25
C ALA A 20 6.19 -15.80 6.09
N ARG A 21 6.78 -15.30 5.01
CA ARG A 21 6.78 -13.86 4.67
C ARG A 21 5.36 -13.31 4.49
N LEU A 22 4.47 -14.07 3.84
CA LEU A 22 3.06 -13.71 3.70
C LEU A 22 2.36 -13.58 5.06
N CYS A 23 2.57 -14.55 5.96
CA CYS A 23 2.04 -14.49 7.32
C CYS A 23 2.55 -13.27 8.09
N GLN A 24 3.85 -12.95 7.99
CA GLN A 24 4.43 -11.75 8.62
C GLN A 24 3.77 -10.47 8.09
N SER A 25 3.57 -10.37 6.77
CA SER A 25 2.88 -9.24 6.14
C SER A 25 1.43 -9.10 6.62
N ALA A 26 0.71 -10.22 6.74
CA ALA A 26 -0.66 -10.24 7.25
C ALA A 26 -0.74 -9.79 8.73
N MET A 27 0.24 -10.16 9.56
CA MET A 27 0.33 -9.67 10.94
C MET A 27 0.49 -8.16 11.00
N PHE A 28 1.22 -7.57 10.06
CA PHE A 28 1.36 -6.12 9.96
C PHE A 28 0.05 -5.41 9.60
N ILE A 29 -0.78 -5.98 8.73
CA ILE A 29 -2.14 -5.45 8.46
C ILE A 29 -2.96 -5.39 9.75
N GLY A 30 -2.89 -6.43 10.58
CA GLY A 30 -3.54 -6.46 11.89
C GLY A 30 -3.03 -5.36 12.83
N ARG A 31 -1.70 -5.17 12.90
CA ARG A 31 -1.08 -4.09 13.69
C ARG A 31 -1.48 -2.70 13.20
N ALA A 32 -1.47 -2.47 11.89
CA ALA A 32 -1.89 -1.20 11.28
C ALA A 32 -3.37 -0.89 11.58
N SER A 33 -4.24 -1.90 11.44
CA SER A 33 -5.67 -1.79 11.78
C SER A 33 -5.89 -1.45 13.26
N ALA A 34 -5.15 -2.09 14.16
CA ALA A 34 -5.22 -1.83 15.60
C ALA A 34 -4.74 -0.41 15.95
N CYS A 35 -3.67 0.04 15.30
CA CYS A 35 -3.14 1.39 15.45
C CYS A 35 -4.16 2.45 15.00
N ARG A 36 -4.90 2.16 13.91
CA ARG A 36 -6.00 3.00 13.43
C ARG A 36 -7.22 3.00 14.36
N SER A 37 -7.52 1.87 15.00
CA SER A 37 -8.73 1.68 15.83
C SER A 37 -8.57 2.11 17.29
N SER A 38 -7.36 2.46 17.74
CA SER A 38 -7.10 2.82 19.13
C SER A 38 -7.77 4.15 19.49
N SER A 39 -8.72 4.13 20.44
CA SER A 39 -9.49 5.30 20.86
C SER A 39 -8.62 6.44 21.43
N GLN A 40 -8.77 7.62 20.83
CA GLN A 40 -8.67 9.03 21.26
C GLN A 40 -7.88 9.50 22.50
N THR A 41 -7.47 8.68 23.48
CA THR A 41 -7.04 9.19 24.81
C THR A 41 -5.56 9.54 24.94
N ALA A 42 -4.70 9.33 23.93
CA ALA A 42 -3.32 9.83 23.97
C ALA A 42 -2.70 10.02 22.57
N LEU A 43 -3.02 11.15 21.92
CA LEU A 43 -2.54 11.51 20.58
C LEU A 43 -0.99 11.42 20.44
N MET A 44 -0.23 11.76 21.49
CA MET A 44 1.25 11.66 21.47
C MET A 44 1.76 10.22 21.48
N HIS A 45 1.11 9.31 22.23
CA HIS A 45 1.47 7.88 22.21
C HIS A 45 1.14 7.25 20.85
N GLN A 46 0.13 7.77 20.16
CA GLN A 46 -0.28 7.32 18.84
C GLN A 46 0.76 7.70 17.76
N ILE A 47 1.28 8.92 17.77
CA ILE A 47 2.32 9.35 16.80
C ILE A 47 3.58 8.47 16.94
N GLY A 48 4.06 8.25 18.16
CA GLY A 48 5.23 7.38 18.38
C GLY A 48 5.00 5.94 17.91
N ALA A 49 3.81 5.39 18.14
CA ALA A 49 3.45 4.05 17.68
C ALA A 49 3.34 3.95 16.14
N VAL A 50 2.78 4.98 15.48
CA VAL A 50 2.68 5.05 14.02
C VAL A 50 4.07 5.16 13.40
N THR A 51 4.94 6.03 13.93
CA THR A 51 6.32 6.18 13.44
C THR A 51 7.09 4.87 13.55
N SER A 52 7.07 4.24 14.73
CA SER A 52 7.75 2.96 14.94
C SER A 52 7.21 1.85 14.03
N LEU A 53 5.89 1.76 13.85
CA LEU A 53 5.30 0.76 12.97
C LEU A 53 5.61 1.03 11.48
N THR A 54 5.72 2.31 11.10
CA THR A 54 6.15 2.71 9.75
C THR A 54 7.57 2.27 9.48
N GLU A 55 8.49 2.49 10.43
CA GLU A 55 9.89 2.04 10.34
C GLU A 55 10.00 0.51 10.23
N ASP A 56 9.24 -0.25 11.06
CA ASP A 56 9.16 -1.71 10.98
C ASP A 56 8.74 -2.17 9.57
N LEU A 57 7.66 -1.56 9.05
CA LEU A 57 7.07 -1.89 7.75
C LEU A 57 8.02 -1.54 6.59
N CYS A 58 8.65 -0.37 6.62
CA CYS A 58 9.64 0.03 5.62
C CYS A 58 10.85 -0.91 5.63
N THR A 59 11.35 -1.27 6.83
CA THR A 59 12.46 -2.22 6.98
C THR A 59 12.09 -3.58 6.39
N PHE A 60 10.89 -4.08 6.71
CA PHE A 60 10.41 -5.36 6.19
C PHE A 60 10.21 -5.35 4.68
N SER A 61 9.67 -4.25 4.12
CA SER A 61 9.55 -4.04 2.67
C SER A 61 10.92 -4.08 1.97
N SER A 62 11.96 -3.48 2.55
CA SER A 62 13.31 -3.53 1.97
C SER A 62 13.87 -4.95 1.96
N ILE A 63 13.68 -5.72 3.03
CA ILE A 63 14.12 -7.12 3.11
C ILE A 63 13.46 -7.99 2.04
N LEU A 64 12.14 -7.80 1.83
CA LEU A 64 11.41 -8.50 0.78
C LEU A 64 11.90 -8.10 -0.61
N ALA A 65 12.17 -6.82 -0.85
CA ALA A 65 12.72 -6.35 -2.12
C ALA A 65 14.10 -6.94 -2.44
N ASP A 66 14.97 -7.06 -1.43
CA ASP A 66 16.29 -7.70 -1.57
C ASP A 66 16.15 -9.20 -1.89
N GLU A 67 15.26 -9.90 -1.19
CA GLU A 67 14.96 -11.31 -1.49
C GLU A 67 14.42 -11.47 -2.93
N MET A 68 13.51 -10.61 -3.36
CA MET A 68 12.94 -10.64 -4.71
C MET A 68 13.98 -10.44 -5.80
N THR A 69 14.93 -9.52 -5.61
CA THR A 69 15.97 -9.19 -6.61
C THR A 69 16.91 -10.37 -6.89
N SER A 70 17.16 -11.20 -5.89
CA SER A 70 18.02 -12.38 -6.00
C SER A 70 17.28 -13.68 -6.36
N SER A 71 15.95 -13.61 -6.56
CA SER A 71 15.09 -14.79 -6.66
C SER A 71 14.87 -15.30 -8.09
N THR A 72 14.54 -16.59 -8.20
CA THR A 72 13.95 -17.15 -9.43
C THR A 72 12.57 -16.55 -9.68
N LEU A 73 12.07 -16.62 -10.93
CA LEU A 73 10.76 -16.08 -11.30
C LEU A 73 9.61 -16.62 -10.42
N ASP A 74 9.58 -17.92 -10.15
CA ASP A 74 8.56 -18.54 -9.28
C ASP A 74 8.62 -17.98 -7.84
N ARG A 75 9.83 -17.86 -7.27
CA ARG A 75 9.99 -17.27 -5.93
C ARG A 75 9.64 -15.78 -5.92
N TYR A 76 10.01 -15.05 -6.97
CA TYR A 76 9.64 -13.65 -7.16
C TYR A 76 8.12 -13.46 -7.13
N LEU A 77 7.38 -14.22 -7.93
CA LEU A 77 5.91 -14.14 -8.00
C LEU A 77 5.26 -14.48 -6.65
N ARG A 78 5.81 -15.43 -5.90
CA ARG A 78 5.35 -15.77 -4.54
C ARG A 78 5.67 -14.69 -3.51
N LEU A 79 6.74 -13.92 -3.70
CA LEU A 79 7.13 -12.82 -2.83
C LEU A 79 6.42 -11.49 -3.16
N LEU A 80 5.81 -11.39 -4.34
CA LEU A 80 5.02 -10.21 -4.70
C LEU A 80 3.83 -10.00 -3.75
N ALA A 81 3.17 -11.08 -3.33
CA ALA A 81 2.04 -11.02 -2.40
C ALA A 81 2.41 -10.44 -1.02
N PRO A 82 3.42 -10.96 -0.29
CA PRO A 82 3.87 -10.34 0.96
C PRO A 82 4.34 -8.90 0.78
N GLN A 83 5.03 -8.59 -0.32
CA GLN A 83 5.48 -7.23 -0.60
C GLN A 83 4.31 -6.26 -0.70
N CYS A 84 3.31 -6.60 -1.52
CA CYS A 84 2.13 -5.77 -1.68
C CYS A 84 1.31 -5.68 -0.39
N LEU A 85 1.16 -6.75 0.39
CA LEU A 85 0.48 -6.66 1.70
C LEU A 85 1.20 -5.73 2.68
N THR A 86 2.54 -5.70 2.64
CA THR A 86 3.33 -4.77 3.44
C THR A 86 3.05 -3.32 3.03
N TRP A 87 2.94 -3.05 1.72
CA TRP A 87 2.53 -1.73 1.23
C TRP A 87 1.08 -1.39 1.57
N SER A 88 0.14 -2.33 1.44
CA SER A 88 -1.25 -2.15 1.91
C SER A 88 -1.32 -1.79 3.38
N ALA A 89 -0.47 -2.40 4.23
CA ALA A 89 -0.39 -2.05 5.64
C ALA A 89 0.15 -0.62 5.86
N LEU A 90 1.12 -0.18 5.06
CA LEU A 90 1.62 1.20 5.07
C LEU A 90 0.54 2.20 4.62
N PHE A 91 -0.16 1.93 3.52
CA PHE A 91 -1.30 2.76 3.09
C PHE A 91 -2.35 2.85 4.18
N LEU A 92 -2.78 1.71 4.74
CA LEU A 92 -3.78 1.66 5.80
C LEU A 92 -3.37 2.44 7.06
N LEU A 93 -2.08 2.37 7.43
CA LEU A 93 -1.54 3.07 8.60
C LEU A 93 -1.46 4.58 8.39
N LEU A 94 -1.07 5.01 7.18
CA LEU A 94 -0.69 6.38 6.88
C LEU A 94 -1.81 7.21 6.24
N ASP A 95 -2.90 6.57 5.78
CA ASP A 95 -4.06 7.20 5.14
C ASP A 95 -4.55 8.44 5.91
N ASN A 96 -4.78 8.30 7.23
CA ASN A 96 -5.24 9.38 8.10
C ASN A 96 -4.27 10.58 8.21
N TYR A 97 -3.00 10.40 7.86
CA TYR A 97 -1.95 11.42 7.94
C TYR A 97 -1.66 12.09 6.60
N CYS A 98 -2.18 11.55 5.48
CA CYS A 98 -1.95 12.08 4.15
C CYS A 98 -2.92 13.21 3.75
N CYS A 99 -4.08 13.33 4.39
CA CYS A 99 -5.06 14.38 4.07
C CYS A 99 -4.66 15.77 4.61
N PRO A 100 -4.46 16.80 3.75
CA PRO A 100 -4.11 18.14 4.18
C PRO A 100 -5.32 18.88 4.77
N GLU A 101 -6.48 18.74 4.13
CA GLU A 101 -7.78 19.08 4.68
C GLU A 101 -8.10 18.05 5.75
N LYS A 102 -8.30 18.53 6.96
CA LYS A 102 -8.91 17.69 7.96
C LYS A 102 -10.34 18.22 8.17
N PHE A 103 -11.29 17.26 8.24
CA PHE A 103 -12.70 17.33 8.70
C PHE A 103 -13.79 17.32 7.62
N SER A 104 -14.04 16.17 6.99
CA SER A 104 -15.42 15.81 6.66
C SER A 104 -16.07 15.16 7.90
N ASP A 105 -17.36 15.40 8.11
CA ASP A 105 -18.22 14.73 9.10
C ASP A 105 -18.47 13.23 8.75
N GLU A 106 -17.43 12.54 8.25
CA GLU A 106 -17.51 11.10 8.01
C GLU A 106 -17.17 10.32 9.29
N PRO A 107 -17.93 9.25 9.61
CA PRO A 107 -17.63 8.41 10.75
C PRO A 107 -16.24 7.77 10.58
N GLY A 108 -15.26 8.24 11.34
CA GLY A 108 -13.89 7.72 11.33
C GLY A 108 -12.78 8.78 11.18
N TYR A 109 -13.12 10.03 10.82
CA TYR A 109 -12.17 11.14 10.72
C TYR A 109 -12.37 12.16 11.86
N MET A 110 -11.27 12.67 12.42
CA MET A 110 -11.28 13.52 13.63
C MET A 110 -11.34 15.02 13.32
N PRO A 111 -12.36 15.79 13.76
CA PRO A 111 -12.35 17.25 13.84
C PRO A 111 -11.28 17.85 14.79
N SER A 112 -10.05 18.04 14.32
CA SER A 112 -8.99 18.89 14.89
C SER A 112 -9.30 20.39 14.71
N ALA A 113 -10.11 20.94 15.60
CA ALA A 113 -10.48 22.36 15.64
C ALA A 113 -9.33 23.36 15.92
N GLY A 114 -8.06 23.08 15.57
CA GLY A 114 -6.91 23.94 15.83
C GLY A 114 -5.76 23.82 14.82
N THR A 115 -4.83 24.77 14.89
CA THR A 115 -3.58 24.80 14.10
C THR A 115 -2.77 23.52 14.35
N LYS A 116 -2.41 22.80 13.27
CA LYS A 116 -1.57 21.58 13.35
C LYS A 116 -0.29 21.88 14.15
N GLY A 117 0.01 21.03 15.13
CA GLY A 117 1.27 21.10 15.87
C GLY A 117 2.47 20.75 14.96
N PRO A 118 3.69 21.17 15.31
CA PRO A 118 4.89 20.89 14.51
C PRO A 118 5.13 19.38 14.30
N ASP A 119 4.90 18.57 15.34
CA ASP A 119 5.06 17.11 15.27
C ASP A 119 4.04 16.46 14.31
N GLU A 120 2.81 16.97 14.30
CA GLU A 120 1.76 16.47 13.41
C GLU A 120 2.04 16.81 11.95
N LEU A 121 2.55 18.02 11.68
CA LEU A 121 2.97 18.43 10.35
C LEU A 121 4.18 17.61 9.85
N ALA A 122 5.12 17.32 10.74
CA ALA A 122 6.26 16.46 10.44
C ALA A 122 5.80 15.02 10.10
N THR A 123 4.89 14.45 10.90
CA THR A 123 4.31 13.13 10.62
C THR A 123 3.54 13.11 9.30
N GLN A 124 2.74 14.14 9.00
CA GLN A 124 2.05 14.26 7.71
C GLN A 124 3.02 14.32 6.53
N THR A 125 4.08 15.13 6.64
CA THR A 125 5.10 15.23 5.59
C THR A 125 5.78 13.88 5.37
N GLN A 126 6.15 13.20 6.45
CA GLN A 126 6.75 11.87 6.39
C GLN A 126 5.79 10.84 5.78
N ALA A 127 4.51 10.85 6.17
CA ALA A 127 3.49 9.95 5.64
C ALA A 127 3.34 10.10 4.12
N MET A 128 3.23 11.34 3.62
CA MET A 128 3.16 11.61 2.18
C MET A 128 4.40 11.12 1.43
N LEU A 129 5.61 11.32 2.00
CA LEU A 129 6.85 10.83 1.40
C LEU A 129 6.87 9.30 1.30
N VAL A 130 6.47 8.60 2.38
CA VAL A 130 6.42 7.13 2.39
C VAL A 130 5.39 6.62 1.39
N VAL A 131 4.18 7.18 1.39
CA VAL A 131 3.08 6.81 0.47
C VAL A 131 3.47 7.02 -0.99
N ARG A 132 4.13 8.13 -1.32
CA ARG A 132 4.67 8.36 -2.66
C ARG A 132 5.75 7.34 -3.02
N ASN A 133 6.68 7.08 -2.11
CA ASN A 133 7.78 6.14 -2.36
C ASN A 133 7.29 4.70 -2.59
N ILE A 134 6.32 4.22 -1.81
CA ILE A 134 5.76 2.87 -2.03
C ILE A 134 4.91 2.80 -3.31
N SER A 135 4.23 3.89 -3.68
CA SER A 135 3.49 3.97 -4.96
C SER A 135 4.45 3.89 -6.15
N ASP A 136 5.60 4.55 -6.06
CA ASP A 136 6.66 4.49 -7.08
C ASP A 136 7.24 3.08 -7.20
N GLN A 137 7.48 2.41 -6.07
CA GLN A 137 7.92 1.01 -6.07
C GLN A 137 6.86 0.07 -6.65
N ALA A 138 5.58 0.27 -6.31
CA ALA A 138 4.48 -0.52 -6.85
C ALA A 138 4.33 -0.34 -8.37
N HIS A 139 4.57 0.87 -8.89
CA HIS A 139 4.65 1.13 -10.32
C HIS A 139 5.80 0.36 -10.99
N GLU A 140 7.01 0.35 -10.42
CA GLU A 140 8.11 -0.43 -11.00
C GLU A 140 7.82 -1.94 -10.99
N LYS A 141 7.22 -2.47 -9.90
CA LYS A 141 6.76 -3.87 -9.88
C LYS A 141 5.65 -4.16 -10.87
N THR A 142 4.79 -3.19 -11.14
CA THR A 142 3.77 -3.30 -12.19
C THR A 142 4.42 -3.50 -13.56
N LYS A 143 5.47 -2.74 -13.88
CA LYS A 143 6.22 -2.93 -15.13
C LYS A 143 6.84 -4.32 -15.22
N GLU A 144 7.53 -4.76 -14.16
CA GLU A 144 8.12 -6.10 -14.10
C GLU A 144 7.06 -7.20 -14.31
N VAL A 145 5.89 -7.08 -13.67
CA VAL A 145 4.76 -8.00 -13.82
C VAL A 145 4.23 -8.02 -15.26
N MET A 146 4.06 -6.85 -15.86
CA MET A 146 3.58 -6.72 -17.25
C MET A 146 4.57 -7.34 -18.25
N ASP A 147 5.87 -7.16 -18.02
CA ASP A 147 6.92 -7.77 -18.83
C ASP A 147 6.90 -9.31 -18.70
N ILE A 148 6.70 -9.84 -17.48
CA ILE A 148 6.57 -11.29 -17.22
C ILE A 148 5.36 -11.86 -17.97
N ILE A 149 4.19 -11.24 -17.83
CA ILE A 149 2.94 -11.67 -18.50
C ILE A 149 3.12 -11.66 -20.02
N SER A 150 3.79 -10.64 -20.56
CA SER A 150 3.94 -10.45 -22.01
C SER A 150 5.00 -11.37 -22.62
N SER A 151 6.03 -11.74 -21.86
CA SER A 151 7.17 -12.52 -22.37
C SER A 151 6.83 -13.98 -22.68
N GLN A 152 5.80 -14.56 -22.05
CA GLN A 152 5.46 -15.98 -22.19
C GLN A 152 3.93 -16.21 -22.19
N PRO A 153 3.24 -15.88 -23.30
CA PRO A 153 1.78 -15.93 -23.37
C PRO A 153 1.18 -17.35 -23.26
N SER A 154 1.99 -18.41 -23.36
CA SER A 154 1.56 -19.81 -23.20
C SER A 154 1.46 -20.28 -21.74
N ILE A 155 1.99 -19.51 -20.78
CA ILE A 155 1.95 -19.83 -19.36
C ILE A 155 0.96 -18.88 -18.68
N ASP A 156 0.09 -19.43 -17.83
CA ASP A 156 -0.85 -18.63 -17.02
C ASP A 156 -0.12 -17.92 -15.85
N HIS A 157 0.69 -16.92 -16.21
CA HIS A 157 1.38 -16.05 -15.26
C HIS A 157 0.39 -15.18 -14.49
N VAL A 158 -0.72 -14.78 -15.11
CA VAL A 158 -1.79 -14.01 -14.47
C VAL A 158 -2.40 -14.79 -13.31
N GLY A 159 -2.65 -16.10 -13.50
CA GLY A 159 -3.11 -17.00 -12.44
C GLY A 159 -2.09 -17.23 -11.32
N SER A 160 -0.82 -16.98 -11.57
CA SER A 160 0.27 -17.10 -10.57
C SER A 160 0.42 -15.85 -9.70
N ILE A 161 -0.19 -14.73 -10.08
CA ILE A 161 -0.18 -13.48 -9.30
C ILE A 161 -1.30 -13.55 -8.27
N SER A 162 -0.94 -13.33 -7.01
CA SER A 162 -1.90 -13.37 -5.90
C SER A 162 -2.85 -12.17 -5.93
N PRO A 163 -4.14 -12.34 -5.58
CA PRO A 163 -5.08 -11.23 -5.45
C PRO A 163 -4.70 -10.25 -4.32
N PHE A 164 -3.81 -10.65 -3.39
CA PHE A 164 -3.29 -9.77 -2.34
C PHE A 164 -2.46 -8.60 -2.88
N SER A 165 -2.02 -8.66 -4.14
CA SER A 165 -1.33 -7.55 -4.78
C SER A 165 -2.23 -6.39 -5.18
N LEU A 166 -3.54 -6.65 -5.33
CA LEU A 166 -4.48 -5.70 -5.96
C LEU A 166 -4.72 -4.45 -5.12
N ASP A 167 -4.76 -4.58 -3.80
CA ASP A 167 -5.04 -3.45 -2.90
C ASP A 167 -3.91 -2.41 -2.95
N ALA A 168 -2.65 -2.83 -2.86
CA ALA A 168 -1.51 -1.92 -2.99
C ALA A 168 -1.45 -1.23 -4.36
N LEU A 169 -1.81 -1.94 -5.44
CA LEU A 169 -1.89 -1.35 -6.78
C LEU A 169 -3.01 -0.31 -6.85
N TYR A 170 -4.18 -0.61 -6.29
CA TYR A 170 -5.29 0.34 -6.22
C TYR A 170 -4.92 1.59 -5.39
N CYS A 171 -4.35 1.43 -4.20
CA CYS A 171 -3.90 2.56 -3.38
C CYS A 171 -2.85 3.42 -4.10
N SER A 172 -1.96 2.79 -4.89
CA SER A 172 -0.98 3.51 -5.72
C SER A 172 -1.65 4.28 -6.86
N MET A 173 -2.68 3.72 -7.50
CA MET A 173 -3.50 4.44 -8.49
C MET A 173 -4.15 5.68 -7.88
N VAL A 174 -4.81 5.52 -6.73
CA VAL A 174 -5.44 6.65 -6.00
C VAL A 174 -4.41 7.72 -5.66
N THR A 175 -3.22 7.31 -5.22
CA THR A 175 -2.12 8.23 -4.91
C THR A 175 -1.66 9.01 -6.15
N PHE A 176 -1.40 8.34 -7.28
CA PHE A 176 -0.98 9.03 -8.51
C PHE A 176 -2.08 9.90 -9.10
N GLN A 177 -3.33 9.48 -8.99
CA GLN A 177 -4.47 10.31 -9.39
C GLN A 177 -4.56 11.59 -8.55
N TRP A 178 -4.36 11.48 -7.24
CA TRP A 178 -4.29 12.65 -6.36
C TRP A 178 -3.12 13.57 -6.73
N ILE A 179 -1.91 13.04 -6.90
CA ILE A 179 -0.73 13.83 -7.30
C ILE A 179 -0.95 14.55 -8.64
N TYR A 180 -1.48 13.84 -9.64
CA TYR A 180 -1.74 14.43 -10.95
C TYR A 180 -2.75 15.58 -10.86
N ARG A 181 -3.80 15.43 -10.06
CA ARG A 181 -4.83 16.46 -9.87
C ARG A 181 -4.31 17.70 -9.16
N GLU A 182 -3.64 17.51 -8.03
CA GLU A 182 -3.21 18.62 -7.18
C GLU A 182 -1.98 19.34 -7.74
N CYS A 183 -1.08 18.62 -8.42
CA CYS A 183 0.20 19.15 -8.87
C CYS A 183 0.33 19.28 -10.39
N GLY A 184 -0.59 18.72 -11.18
CA GLY A 184 -0.46 18.66 -12.64
C GLY A 184 0.74 17.81 -13.10
N ASP A 185 1.18 16.84 -12.28
CA ASP A 185 2.38 16.04 -12.57
C ASP A 185 2.12 14.97 -13.63
N GLU A 186 2.51 15.24 -14.88
CA GLU A 186 2.38 14.32 -16.01
C GLU A 186 3.09 12.97 -15.78
N ILE A 187 4.16 12.93 -14.97
CA ILE A 187 4.81 11.66 -14.62
C ILE A 187 3.87 10.80 -13.79
N ALA A 188 3.12 11.39 -12.86
CA ALA A 188 2.10 10.68 -12.09
C ALA A 188 0.98 10.16 -13.00
N HIS A 189 0.58 10.90 -14.03
CA HIS A 189 -0.40 10.44 -15.02
C HIS A 189 0.09 9.23 -15.82
N VAL A 190 1.35 9.24 -16.28
CA VAL A 190 1.97 8.10 -16.97
C VAL A 190 2.01 6.86 -16.05
N ARG A 191 2.43 7.04 -14.80
CA ARG A 191 2.48 5.95 -13.80
C ARG A 191 1.10 5.37 -13.50
N LEU A 192 0.09 6.23 -13.33
CA LEU A 192 -1.31 5.83 -13.17
C LEU A 192 -1.77 4.96 -14.35
N THR A 193 -1.54 5.42 -15.58
CA THR A 193 -1.95 4.70 -16.79
C THR A 193 -1.30 3.32 -16.91
N ALA A 194 -0.03 3.20 -16.49
CA ALA A 194 0.68 1.92 -16.46
C ALA A 194 0.07 0.95 -15.43
N ILE A 195 -0.27 1.42 -14.23
CA ILE A 195 -0.91 0.58 -13.21
C ILE A 195 -2.32 0.16 -13.66
N GLU A 196 -3.10 1.06 -14.25
CA GLU A 196 -4.41 0.71 -14.82
C GLU A 196 -4.30 -0.37 -15.90
N ALA A 197 -3.31 -0.27 -16.79
CA ALA A 197 -3.08 -1.28 -17.82
C ALA A 197 -2.80 -2.66 -17.20
N CYS A 198 -2.00 -2.71 -16.14
CA CYS A 198 -1.77 -3.95 -15.39
C CYS A 198 -3.02 -4.46 -14.70
N MET A 199 -3.76 -3.61 -13.99
CA MET A 199 -5.03 -3.97 -13.35
C MET A 199 -6.04 -4.53 -14.35
N ARG A 200 -6.10 -3.98 -15.58
CA ARG A 200 -6.93 -4.54 -16.66
C ARG A 200 -6.51 -5.95 -17.04
N ARG A 201 -5.21 -6.23 -17.14
CA ARG A 201 -4.72 -7.60 -17.41
C ARG A 201 -5.00 -8.55 -16.25
N LEU A 202 -4.80 -8.10 -15.01
CA LEU A 202 -5.13 -8.88 -13.81
C LEU A 202 -6.64 -9.16 -13.69
N SER A 203 -7.49 -8.28 -14.24
CA SER A 203 -8.95 -8.44 -14.22
C SER A 203 -9.47 -9.63 -15.03
N GLU A 204 -8.66 -10.15 -15.96
CA GLU A 204 -8.96 -11.38 -16.70
C GLU A 204 -9.10 -12.59 -15.76
N ARG A 205 -8.44 -12.54 -14.61
CA ARG A 205 -8.50 -13.57 -13.56
C ARG A 205 -9.21 -13.10 -12.32
N TRP A 206 -8.90 -11.89 -11.86
CA TRP A 206 -9.34 -11.38 -10.56
C TRP A 206 -10.41 -10.31 -10.74
N ARG A 207 -11.68 -10.68 -10.52
CA ARG A 207 -12.80 -9.73 -10.59
C ARG A 207 -12.57 -8.48 -9.74
N LEU A 208 -11.91 -8.60 -8.59
CA LEU A 208 -11.61 -7.46 -7.71
C LEU A 208 -10.80 -6.36 -8.43
N ALA A 209 -9.91 -6.72 -9.37
CA ALA A 209 -9.16 -5.73 -10.14
C ALA A 209 -10.06 -4.88 -11.03
N PHE A 210 -11.11 -5.49 -11.62
CA PHE A 210 -12.14 -4.76 -12.37
C PHE A 210 -12.95 -3.81 -11.46
N GLU A 211 -13.36 -4.28 -10.27
CA GLU A 211 -14.11 -3.45 -9.33
C GLU A 211 -13.27 -2.25 -8.86
N TYR A 212 -11.96 -2.43 -8.62
CA TYR A 212 -11.05 -1.32 -8.27
C TYR A 212 -10.87 -0.30 -9.41
N LEU A 213 -10.81 -0.75 -10.67
CA LEU A 213 -10.78 0.16 -11.83
C LEU A 213 -12.07 0.99 -11.90
N ALA A 214 -13.23 0.36 -11.71
CA ALA A 214 -14.52 1.04 -11.71
C ALA A 214 -14.61 2.09 -10.58
N LEU A 215 -14.10 1.78 -9.38
CA LEU A 215 -14.01 2.74 -8.28
C LEU A 215 -13.13 3.95 -8.66
N GLY A 216 -11.98 3.72 -9.30
CA GLY A 216 -11.10 4.78 -9.78
C GLY A 216 -11.78 5.74 -10.78
N GLU A 217 -12.61 5.20 -11.68
CA GLU A 217 -13.40 6.01 -12.62
C GLU A 217 -14.44 6.89 -11.92
N VAL A 218 -15.12 6.35 -10.89
CA VAL A 218 -16.05 7.15 -10.08
C VAL A 218 -15.32 8.32 -9.42
N TYR A 219 -14.17 8.08 -8.78
CA TYR A 219 -13.36 9.15 -8.19
C TYR A 219 -12.86 10.16 -9.24
N ARG A 220 -12.62 9.72 -10.49
CA ARG A 220 -12.25 10.60 -11.60
C ARG A 220 -13.37 11.58 -11.96
N ASN A 221 -14.62 11.13 -11.90
CA ASN A 221 -15.79 11.90 -12.32
C ASN A 221 -16.33 12.83 -11.23
N VAL A 222 -16.22 12.46 -9.96
CA VAL A 222 -16.71 13.29 -8.83
C VAL A 222 -15.92 14.59 -8.66
N GLY A 223 -14.65 14.64 -9.08
CA GLY A 223 -13.79 15.83 -8.97
C GLY A 223 -13.89 16.83 -10.14
N ASN A 224 -14.80 16.62 -11.10
CA ASN A 224 -15.02 17.51 -12.26
C ASN A 224 -16.29 18.37 -12.13
N ILE A 225 -16.85 18.51 -10.92
CA ILE A 225 -18.01 19.34 -10.61
C ILE A 225 -17.56 20.55 -9.78
#